data_AF-A0A949XW23-F1
#
_entry.id   AF-A0A949XW23-F1
#
_cell.length_a   1.000
_cell.length_b   1.000
_cell.length_c   1.000
_cell.angle_alpha   90.00
_cell.angle_beta   90.00
_cell.angle_gamma   90.00
#
_symmetry.space_group_name_H-M   'P 1'
#
loop_
_entity.id
_entity.type
_entity.pdbx_description
1 polymer ?
#
loop_
_entity_poly.entity_id
_entity_poly.type
_entity_poly.pdbx_seq_one_letter_code
_entity_poly.pdbx_strand_id
1 'polypeptide(L)'
;MIALNETPAVAKPRRRAVARSSKPAEERPMKIGLNLSAESWRRLGVYATMENRTQSDIVDELIRHHLKKYVVQVRSTRPEDSASVPEEVSAA
;
A
#
# COMPACT_ATOMS: atom_id res chain seq x y z
N MET A 1 65.00 -34.36 8.73
CA MET A 1 63.85 -34.30 7.81
C MET A 1 62.72 -33.55 8.50
N ILE A 2 62.17 -32.57 7.78
CA ILE A 2 60.82 -31.97 7.85
C ILE A 2 60.47 -31.16 9.12
N ALA A 3 60.51 -29.84 8.94
CA ALA A 3 59.81 -28.84 9.73
C ALA A 3 58.31 -28.84 9.38
N LEU A 4 57.43 -28.68 10.37
CA LEU A 4 56.01 -28.37 10.16
C LEU A 4 55.67 -27.10 10.94
N ASN A 5 55.56 -26.02 10.17
CA ASN A 5 55.22 -24.69 10.63
C ASN A 5 53.69 -24.56 10.57
N GLU A 6 53.01 -24.56 11.72
CA GLU A 6 51.56 -24.30 11.78
C GLU A 6 51.32 -22.80 11.60
N THR A 7 50.71 -22.43 10.46
CA THR A 7 50.19 -21.08 10.25
C THR A 7 48.70 -21.07 10.61
N PRO A 8 48.22 -20.16 11.48
CA PRO A 8 46.79 -20.02 11.71
C PRO A 8 46.14 -19.38 10.48
N ALA A 9 45.25 -20.12 9.84
CA ALA A 9 44.47 -19.65 8.71
C ALA A 9 43.59 -18.45 9.14
N VAL A 10 43.94 -17.26 8.66
CA VAL A 10 43.17 -16.02 8.83
C VAL A 10 41.81 -16.20 8.15
N ALA A 11 40.75 -16.29 8.96
CA ALA A 11 39.37 -16.37 8.51
C ALA A 11 38.99 -15.08 7.76
N LYS A 12 38.78 -15.17 6.45
CA LYS A 12 38.35 -14.05 5.60
C LYS A 12 36.95 -13.57 6.04
N PRO A 13 36.72 -12.25 6.21
CA PRO A 13 35.42 -11.73 6.63
C PRO A 13 34.36 -12.00 5.55
N ARG A 14 33.29 -12.71 5.95
CA ARG A 14 32.14 -13.03 5.10
C ARG A 14 31.40 -11.72 4.77
N ARG A 15 31.65 -11.19 3.58
CA ARG A 15 30.98 -9.98 3.03
C ARG A 15 29.47 -10.20 3.08
N ARG A 16 28.75 -9.43 3.90
CA ARG A 16 27.28 -9.43 3.94
C ARG A 16 26.78 -8.98 2.56
N ALA A 17 25.93 -9.79 1.95
CA ALA A 17 25.28 -9.44 0.69
C ALA A 17 24.44 -8.19 0.92
N VAL A 18 24.79 -7.11 0.23
CA VAL A 18 23.99 -5.89 0.20
C VAL A 18 22.64 -6.26 -0.40
N ALA A 19 21.57 -6.14 0.39
CA ALA A 19 20.21 -6.35 -0.08
C ALA A 19 19.97 -5.39 -1.24
N ARG A 20 19.78 -5.93 -2.44
CA ARG A 20 19.49 -5.12 -3.62
C ARG A 20 18.14 -4.44 -3.39
N SER A 21 18.12 -3.12 -3.57
CA SER A 21 16.90 -2.31 -3.57
C SER A 21 15.87 -2.96 -4.49
N SER A 22 14.70 -3.32 -3.94
CA SER A 22 13.59 -3.83 -4.74
C SER A 22 13.18 -2.69 -5.68
N LYS A 23 13.35 -2.88 -6.99
CA LYS A 23 12.79 -1.97 -7.98
C LYS A 23 11.30 -1.79 -7.68
N PRO A 24 10.75 -0.57 -7.79
CA PRO A 24 9.31 -0.38 -7.64
C PRO A 24 8.62 -1.33 -8.62
N ALA A 25 7.71 -2.15 -8.10
CA ALA A 25 6.94 -3.07 -8.92
C ALA A 25 6.23 -2.23 -9.99
N GLU A 26 6.40 -2.62 -11.25
CA GLU A 26 5.71 -2.01 -12.37
C GLU A 26 4.20 -2.07 -12.11
N GLU A 27 3.55 -0.91 -11.95
CA GLU A 27 2.11 -0.82 -11.68
C GLU A 27 1.36 -1.41 -12.86
N ARG A 28 0.90 -2.65 -12.72
CA ARG A 28 0.06 -3.28 -13.73
C ARG A 28 -1.33 -2.65 -13.66
N PRO A 29 -1.87 -2.14 -14.78
CA PRO A 29 -3.20 -1.56 -14.78
C PRO A 29 -4.22 -2.64 -14.39
N MET A 30 -4.92 -2.42 -13.28
CA MET A 30 -5.97 -3.31 -12.78
C MET A 30 -7.33 -2.66 -13.02
N LYS A 31 -8.26 -3.40 -13.64
CA LYS A 31 -9.64 -2.96 -13.78
C LYS A 31 -10.40 -3.24 -12.49
N ILE A 32 -11.00 -2.21 -11.92
CA ILE A 32 -11.81 -2.30 -10.70
C ILE A 32 -13.18 -1.67 -10.94
N GLY A 33 -14.21 -2.21 -10.31
CA GLY A 33 -15.53 -1.61 -10.23
C GLY A 33 -15.69 -0.90 -8.88
N LEU A 34 -16.12 0.36 -8.90
CA LEU A 34 -16.36 1.16 -7.69
C LEU A 34 -17.83 1.55 -7.62
N ASN A 35 -18.45 1.33 -6.47
CA ASN A 35 -19.80 1.83 -6.21
C ASN A 35 -19.69 3.23 -5.61
N LEU A 36 -20.22 4.22 -6.31
CA LEU A 36 -20.24 5.61 -5.90
C LEU A 36 -21.68 6.07 -5.71
N SER A 37 -21.89 7.08 -4.85
CA SER A 37 -23.18 7.75 -4.78
C SER A 37 -23.50 8.43 -6.12
N ALA A 38 -24.78 8.57 -6.44
CA ALA A 38 -25.23 9.22 -7.68
C ALA A 38 -24.79 10.70 -7.77
N GLU A 39 -24.61 11.36 -6.62
CA GLU A 39 -24.08 12.72 -6.57
C GLU A 39 -22.58 12.77 -6.88
N SER A 40 -21.80 11.87 -6.26
CA SER A 40 -20.37 11.76 -6.50
C SER A 40 -20.06 11.45 -7.97
N TRP A 41 -20.83 10.56 -8.59
CA TRP A 41 -20.70 10.24 -10.02
C TRP A 41 -20.93 11.46 -10.91
N ARG A 42 -21.97 12.26 -10.63
CA ARG A 42 -22.25 13.49 -11.39
C ARG A 42 -21.12 14.51 -11.25
N ARG A 43 -20.65 14.75 -10.02
CA ARG A 43 -19.54 15.69 -9.75
C ARG A 43 -18.26 15.25 -10.47
N LEU A 44 -17.96 13.95 -10.46
CA LEU A 44 -16.82 13.37 -11.19
C LEU A 44 -16.93 13.61 -12.70
N GLY A 45 -18.12 13.41 -13.27
CA GLY A 45 -18.38 13.67 -14.69
C GLY A 45 -18.16 15.12 -15.08
N VAL A 46 -18.64 16.07 -14.29
CA VAL A 46 -18.43 17.52 -14.53
C VAL A 46 -16.94 17.87 -14.43
N TYR A 47 -16.23 17.34 -13.44
CA TYR A 47 -14.80 17.61 -13.29
C TYR A 47 -13.99 17.05 -14.46
N ALA A 48 -14.32 15.85 -14.92
CA ALA A 48 -13.71 15.21 -16.09
C ALA A 48 -13.84 16.06 -17.36
N THR A 49 -15.01 16.64 -17.60
CA THR A 49 -15.23 17.52 -18.75
C THR A 49 -14.51 18.86 -18.60
N MET A 50 -14.46 19.43 -17.40
CA MET A 50 -13.75 20.69 -17.14
C MET A 50 -12.24 20.58 -17.36
N GLU A 51 -11.62 19.47 -16.93
CA GLU A 51 -10.17 19.28 -17.05
C GLU A 51 -9.71 18.56 -18.33
N ASN A 52 -10.65 18.15 -19.19
CA ASN A 52 -10.37 17.31 -20.37
C ASN A 52 -9.61 16.02 -20.03
N ARG A 53 -9.96 15.40 -18.90
CA ARG A 53 -9.35 14.14 -18.41
C ARG A 53 -10.40 13.03 -18.37
N THR A 54 -9.96 11.77 -18.35
CA THR A 54 -10.90 10.67 -18.16
C THR A 54 -11.28 10.54 -16.68
N GLN A 55 -12.48 10.01 -16.42
CA GLN A 55 -12.94 9.76 -15.05
C GLN A 55 -11.99 8.83 -14.29
N SER A 56 -11.40 7.86 -14.98
CA SER A 56 -10.42 6.92 -14.40
C SER A 56 -9.15 7.63 -13.94
N ASP A 57 -8.62 8.57 -14.72
CA ASP A 57 -7.39 9.31 -14.36
C ASP A 57 -7.60 10.15 -13.10
N ILE A 58 -8.76 10.79 -12.99
CA ILE A 58 -9.12 11.60 -11.82
C ILE A 58 -9.29 10.72 -10.58
N VAL A 59 -9.92 9.56 -10.73
CA VAL A 59 -10.07 8.61 -9.61
C VAL A 59 -8.72 8.05 -9.17
N ASP A 60 -7.83 7.72 -10.11
CA ASP A 60 -6.48 7.25 -9.82
C ASP A 60 -5.66 8.31 -9.08
N GLU A 61 -5.75 9.58 -9.50
CA GLU A 61 -5.16 10.71 -8.79
C GLU A 61 -5.72 10.85 -7.37
N LEU A 62 -7.05 10.84 -7.21
CA LEU A 62 -7.68 10.92 -5.89
C LEU A 62 -7.25 9.79 -4.95
N ILE A 63 -7.14 8.56 -5.46
CA ILE A 63 -6.65 7.40 -4.71
C ILE A 63 -5.20 7.63 -4.28
N ARG A 64 -4.32 7.99 -5.22
CA ARG A 64 -2.90 8.23 -4.93
C ARG A 64 -2.70 9.38 -3.94
N HIS A 65 -3.52 10.42 -3.97
CA HIS A 65 -3.39 11.58 -3.09
C HIS A 65 -3.95 11.32 -1.69
N HIS A 66 -5.15 10.73 -1.58
CA HIS A 66 -5.87 10.64 -0.32
C HIS A 66 -5.70 9.30 0.41
N LEU A 67 -5.35 8.21 -0.28
CA LEU A 67 -5.30 6.87 0.31
C LEU A 67 -3.88 6.36 0.63
N LYS A 68 -2.86 7.22 0.61
CA LYS A 68 -1.45 6.85 0.89
C LYS A 68 -1.25 6.06 2.18
N LYS A 69 -2.05 6.33 3.21
CA LYS A 69 -1.98 5.65 4.53
C LYS A 69 -2.47 4.20 4.48
N TYR A 70 -3.29 3.84 3.50
CA TYR A 70 -3.90 2.51 3.38
C TYR A 70 -3.13 1.58 2.43
N VAL A 71 -2.16 2.11 1.67
CA VAL A 71 -1.28 1.34 0.77
C VAL A 71 -0.28 0.50 1.55
N VAL A 72 0.14 0.97 2.73
CA VAL A 72 0.79 0.11 3.72
C VAL A 72 -0.31 -0.74 4.31
N GLN A 73 -0.40 -2.00 3.86
CA GLN A 73 -1.29 -3.04 4.40
C GLN A 73 -1.59 -2.76 5.88
N VAL A 74 -2.76 -2.18 6.16
CA VAL A 74 -3.22 -2.01 7.55
C VAL A 74 -3.52 -3.42 8.01
N ARG A 75 -2.49 -4.10 8.53
CA ARG A 75 -2.68 -5.31 9.33
C ARG A 75 -3.59 -4.83 10.44
N SER A 76 -4.86 -5.25 10.41
CA SER A 76 -5.79 -4.97 11.51
C SER A 76 -5.06 -5.32 12.80
N THR A 77 -4.72 -4.32 13.59
CA THR A 77 -4.48 -4.51 15.00
C THR A 77 -5.86 -4.80 15.57
N ARG A 78 -6.18 -6.09 15.64
CA ARG A 78 -7.28 -6.79 16.32
C ARG A 78 -8.50 -5.94 16.77
N PRO A 79 -9.74 -6.34 16.42
CA PRO A 79 -10.94 -5.61 16.80
C PRO A 79 -11.33 -5.94 18.24
N GLU A 80 -11.04 -5.08 19.20
CA GLU A 80 -11.58 -5.19 20.58
C GLU A 80 -11.95 -3.82 21.15
N ASP A 81 -12.37 -2.85 20.33
CA ASP A 81 -12.75 -1.51 20.86
C ASP A 81 -13.87 -0.80 20.08
N SER A 82 -14.65 -1.53 19.27
CA SER A 82 -15.84 -0.97 18.60
C SER A 82 -17.16 -1.59 19.06
N ALA A 83 -17.18 -2.17 20.27
CA ALA A 83 -18.39 -2.66 20.93
C ALA A 83 -18.91 -1.64 21.96
N SER A 84 -19.39 -0.49 21.49
CA SER A 84 -20.30 0.35 22.27
C SER A 84 -20.92 1.43 21.39
N VAL A 85 -21.86 1.02 20.52
CA VAL A 85 -22.93 1.91 20.09
C VAL A 85 -24.15 1.50 20.92
N PRO A 86 -24.63 2.32 21.87
CA PRO A 86 -25.87 2.01 22.56
C PRO A 86 -27.03 2.16 21.56
N GLU A 87 -27.68 1.04 21.29
CA GLU A 87 -28.96 0.95 20.60
C GLU A 87 -30.07 1.33 21.62
N GLU A 88 -30.39 2.62 21.69
CA GLU A 88 -31.71 3.14 22.08
C GLU A 88 -32.09 4.13 20.97
N VAL A 89 -33.25 4.05 20.32
CA VAL A 89 -34.57 4.26 20.92
C VAL A 89 -35.62 3.37 20.26
N SER A 90 -36.37 2.69 21.13
CA SER A 90 -37.55 1.87 20.88
C SER A 90 -38.67 2.63 20.18
N ALA A 91 -39.36 1.91 19.31
CA ALA A 91 -40.74 2.18 18.91
C ALA A 91 -41.67 2.31 20.14
N ALA A 92 -42.60 3.26 20.06
CA ALA A 92 -43.96 3.20 20.61
C ALA A 92 -44.79 4.33 19.96
#